data_AF-A0A948UD11-F1
#
_entry.id   AF-A0A948UD11-F1
#
_cell.length_a   1.000
_cell.length_b   1.000
_cell.length_c   1.000
_cell.angle_alpha   90.00
_cell.angle_beta   90.00
_cell.angle_gamma   90.00
#
_symmetry.space_group_name_H-M   'P 1'
#
loop_
_entity.id
_entity.type
_entity.pdbx_description
1 polymer ?
#
loop_
_entity_poly.entity_id
_entity_poly.type
_entity_poly.pdbx_seq_one_letter_code
_entity_poly.pdbx_strand_id
1 'polypeptide(L)'
;MEKTLKKPKVIIAMSGGVDSSVAAVLLKKQGFDVTGVFMHFWSEEPARFAKIRQPAARRAEHAASHSARLAAKKLGIRFYTLNVVKEFKKAVVDYFLKELKKGVTPNPCVVCNKEIKFKVLLKKAEQMGADFVATGHYARLWRETKNQKPKTKTYECHLLKAKDKNKDQSYFLYTINQSQLARYLFPIGDYLKSEVRKMAKKMKLAAWDRPESQEICFIYDNDMKRFIKKHMDLTPGKIIDTRGKIIGVHDGLPLFTIGQRHGLGIGGGKPYYVVGTDYKTHKLIVTSDPKDKLLWRKKLLVCDVNWISGNKPLKPFKCQATIRYRHKPEKAIVSPHTKRFGKGVKRKKGKGNDYEVIFSRPQRAITPGQSVIFYRGNEVLGGGIIGCGQGSESLAAFGNLSANSG
;
A
#
# COMPACT_ATOMS: atom_id res chain seq x y z
N MET A 1 5.34 -32.52 -38.92
CA MET A 1 4.67 -32.14 -37.66
C MET A 1 5.21 -30.79 -37.19
N GLU A 2 4.49 -29.70 -37.41
CA GLU A 2 4.83 -28.41 -36.82
C GLU A 2 4.77 -28.53 -35.29
N LYS A 3 5.90 -28.30 -34.61
CA LYS A 3 5.92 -28.08 -33.15
C LYS A 3 5.09 -26.82 -32.88
N THR A 4 3.83 -26.98 -32.52
CA THR A 4 3.00 -25.89 -32.02
C THR A 4 3.69 -25.31 -30.78
N LEU A 5 4.30 -24.13 -30.94
CA LEU A 5 4.94 -23.42 -29.84
C LEU A 5 3.92 -23.22 -28.71
N LYS A 6 4.18 -23.83 -27.56
CA LYS A 6 3.30 -23.76 -26.39
C LYS A 6 3.16 -22.28 -25.96
N LYS A 7 1.92 -21.77 -25.98
CA LYS A 7 1.61 -20.41 -25.53
C LYS A 7 2.00 -20.26 -24.05
N PRO A 8 2.74 -19.21 -23.66
CA PRO A 8 3.05 -18.99 -22.26
C PRO A 8 1.76 -18.80 -21.44
N LYS A 9 1.70 -19.44 -20.27
CA LYS A 9 0.52 -19.47 -19.42
C LYS A 9 0.56 -18.32 -18.42
N VAL A 10 -0.56 -17.60 -18.31
CA VAL A 10 -0.71 -16.44 -17.41
C VAL A 10 -1.90 -16.62 -16.50
N ILE A 11 -1.66 -16.51 -15.19
CA ILE A 11 -2.73 -16.41 -14.19
C ILE A 11 -2.98 -14.94 -13.90
N ILE A 12 -4.17 -14.46 -14.23
CA ILE A 12 -4.57 -13.06 -13.95
C ILE A 12 -5.51 -12.97 -12.76
N ALA A 13 -5.14 -12.14 -11.78
CA ALA A 13 -6.03 -11.76 -10.69
C ALA A 13 -7.12 -10.80 -11.19
N MET A 14 -8.35 -11.30 -11.24
CA MET A 14 -9.54 -10.56 -11.66
C MET A 14 -10.35 -10.15 -10.43
N SER A 15 -10.38 -8.86 -10.12
CA SER A 15 -11.13 -8.32 -8.98
C SER A 15 -12.62 -8.07 -9.27
N GLY A 16 -13.05 -8.28 -10.52
CA GLY A 16 -14.40 -7.92 -10.98
C GLY A 16 -14.55 -6.46 -11.41
N GLY A 17 -13.49 -5.66 -11.30
CA GLY A 17 -13.42 -4.29 -11.80
C GLY A 17 -12.85 -4.19 -13.21
N VAL A 18 -13.09 -3.03 -13.85
CA VAL A 18 -12.67 -2.67 -15.21
C VAL A 18 -11.22 -3.04 -15.50
N ASP A 19 -10.30 -2.63 -14.62
CA ASP A 19 -8.85 -2.68 -14.85
C ASP A 19 -8.35 -4.12 -15.07
N SER A 20 -8.77 -5.03 -14.20
CA SER A 20 -8.38 -6.44 -14.29
C SER A 20 -9.04 -7.16 -15.46
N SER A 21 -10.27 -6.77 -15.83
CA SER A 21 -10.95 -7.34 -17.00
C SER A 21 -10.30 -6.89 -18.32
N VAL A 22 -9.92 -5.61 -18.44
CA VAL A 22 -9.20 -5.12 -19.63
C VAL A 22 -7.79 -5.71 -19.70
N ALA A 23 -7.09 -5.83 -18.57
CA ALA A 23 -5.80 -6.50 -18.52
C ALA A 23 -5.88 -7.96 -19.05
N ALA A 24 -6.95 -8.69 -18.72
CA ALA A 24 -7.18 -10.05 -19.23
C ALA A 24 -7.39 -10.05 -20.74
N VAL A 25 -8.14 -9.07 -21.28
CA VAL A 25 -8.33 -8.93 -22.72
C VAL A 25 -6.99 -8.68 -23.43
N LEU A 26 -6.18 -7.75 -22.91
CA LEU A 26 -4.90 -7.40 -23.51
C LEU A 26 -3.95 -8.60 -23.57
N LEU A 27 -3.86 -9.38 -22.49
CA LEU A 27 -3.06 -10.60 -22.46
C LEU A 27 -3.57 -11.65 -23.46
N LYS A 28 -4.89 -11.84 -23.56
CA LYS A 28 -5.47 -12.77 -24.52
C LYS A 28 -5.14 -12.36 -25.96
N LYS A 29 -5.21 -11.06 -26.27
CA LYS A 29 -4.84 -10.51 -27.59
C LYS A 29 -3.36 -10.64 -27.90
N GLN A 30 -2.49 -10.59 -26.89
CA GLN A 30 -1.05 -10.82 -27.02
C GLN A 30 -0.68 -12.32 -27.19
N GLY A 31 -1.68 -13.23 -27.22
CA GLY A 31 -1.47 -14.64 -27.52
C GLY A 31 -1.18 -15.54 -26.32
N PHE A 32 -1.30 -15.05 -25.09
CA PHE A 32 -1.10 -15.84 -23.87
C PHE A 32 -2.22 -16.89 -23.64
N ASP A 33 -1.88 -18.02 -23.00
CA ASP A 33 -2.88 -18.92 -22.39
C ASP A 33 -3.32 -18.32 -21.04
N VAL A 34 -4.36 -17.47 -21.10
CA VAL A 34 -4.86 -16.74 -19.94
C VAL A 34 -5.84 -17.58 -19.15
N THR A 35 -5.64 -17.62 -17.84
CA THR A 35 -6.59 -18.17 -16.86
C THR A 35 -6.89 -17.09 -15.80
N GLY A 36 -8.16 -16.78 -15.61
CA GLY A 36 -8.63 -15.81 -14.61
C GLY A 36 -8.77 -16.44 -13.23
N VAL A 37 -8.44 -15.66 -12.20
CA VAL A 37 -8.61 -16.05 -10.80
C VAL A 37 -9.25 -14.90 -10.02
N PHE A 38 -10.34 -15.18 -9.32
CA PHE A 38 -10.92 -14.27 -8.32
C PHE A 38 -10.51 -14.71 -6.91
N MET A 39 -10.05 -13.78 -6.07
CA MET A 39 -9.64 -14.06 -4.70
C MET A 39 -10.70 -13.57 -3.71
N HIS A 40 -11.15 -14.47 -2.85
CA HIS A 40 -12.01 -14.16 -1.71
C HIS A 40 -11.18 -13.70 -0.53
N PHE A 41 -11.40 -12.46 -0.10
CA PHE A 41 -10.71 -11.84 1.02
C PHE A 41 -11.59 -11.80 2.25
N TRP A 42 -10.98 -11.72 3.43
CA TRP A 42 -11.75 -11.40 4.63
C TRP A 42 -12.34 -10.00 4.49
N SER A 43 -13.62 -9.87 4.80
CA SER A 43 -14.31 -8.59 4.93
C SER A 43 -15.13 -8.60 6.22
N GLU A 44 -15.32 -7.42 6.79
CA GLU A 44 -16.11 -7.30 7.99
C GLU A 44 -17.59 -7.59 7.70
N GLU A 45 -18.20 -8.48 8.50
CA GLU A 45 -19.66 -8.63 8.50
C GLU A 45 -20.31 -7.48 9.32
N PRO A 46 -21.38 -6.84 8.82
CA PRO A 46 -22.14 -5.84 9.56
C PRO A 46 -22.62 -6.40 10.89
N ALA A 47 -22.42 -5.64 11.97
CA ALA A 47 -23.03 -5.99 13.25
C ALA A 47 -24.56 -5.74 13.16
N ARG A 48 -25.36 -6.70 13.65
CA ARG A 48 -26.81 -6.59 13.95
C ARG A 48 -27.84 -6.61 12.80
N PHE A 49 -27.62 -7.33 11.71
CA PHE A 49 -28.73 -7.79 10.85
C PHE A 49 -28.55 -9.25 10.41
N ALA A 50 -28.56 -10.17 11.38
CA ALA A 50 -28.55 -11.62 11.11
C ALA A 50 -29.92 -12.19 10.67
N LYS A 51 -30.92 -11.34 10.38
CA LYS A 51 -32.27 -11.78 9.98
C LYS A 51 -32.81 -11.15 8.67
N ILE A 52 -32.01 -10.37 7.93
CA ILE A 52 -32.42 -9.84 6.61
C ILE A 52 -31.26 -10.04 5.61
N ARG A 53 -31.61 -10.49 4.39
CA ARG A 53 -30.81 -10.59 3.14
C ARG A 53 -29.31 -10.27 3.27
N GLN A 54 -28.47 -11.24 2.89
CA GLN A 54 -26.99 -11.19 2.77
C GLN A 54 -26.33 -9.81 3.02
N PRO A 55 -25.40 -9.70 3.98
CA PRO A 55 -24.62 -8.51 4.27
C PRO A 55 -24.14 -7.72 3.05
N ALA A 56 -24.12 -6.37 3.14
CA ALA A 56 -23.69 -5.49 2.06
C ALA A 56 -22.30 -5.83 1.49
N ALA A 57 -21.34 -6.15 2.38
CA ALA A 57 -20.00 -6.62 2.00
C ALA A 57 -20.04 -7.88 1.13
N ARG A 58 -20.81 -8.90 1.56
CA ARG A 58 -20.98 -10.16 0.84
C ARG A 58 -21.66 -9.97 -0.51
N ARG A 59 -22.65 -9.08 -0.59
CA ARG A 59 -23.29 -8.70 -1.87
C ARG A 59 -22.30 -8.02 -2.82
N ALA A 60 -21.49 -7.09 -2.32
CA ALA A 60 -20.49 -6.39 -3.13
C ALA A 60 -19.42 -7.35 -3.66
N GLU A 61 -18.94 -8.28 -2.83
CA GLU A 61 -18.00 -9.33 -3.21
C GLU A 61 -18.62 -10.30 -4.23
N HIS A 62 -19.86 -10.75 -4.00
CA HIS A 62 -20.57 -11.62 -4.93
C HIS A 62 -20.75 -10.94 -6.30
N ALA A 63 -21.15 -9.66 -6.32
CA ALA A 63 -21.23 -8.87 -7.54
C ALA A 63 -19.86 -8.68 -8.21
N ALA A 64 -18.77 -8.60 -7.45
CA ALA A 64 -17.40 -8.57 -7.99
C ALA A 64 -17.01 -9.91 -8.63
N SER A 65 -17.21 -11.02 -7.94
CA SER A 65 -16.93 -12.37 -8.44
C SER A 65 -17.76 -12.70 -9.68
N HIS A 66 -19.05 -12.34 -9.67
CA HIS A 66 -19.94 -12.51 -10.81
C HIS A 66 -19.46 -11.70 -12.03
N SER A 67 -19.12 -10.42 -11.84
CA SER A 67 -18.55 -9.57 -12.91
C SER A 67 -17.26 -10.16 -13.50
N ALA A 68 -16.35 -10.66 -12.65
CA ALA A 68 -15.12 -11.32 -13.09
C ALA A 68 -15.42 -12.59 -13.92
N ARG A 69 -16.38 -13.41 -13.48
CA ARG A 69 -16.83 -14.62 -14.18
C ARG A 69 -17.44 -14.29 -15.54
N LEU A 70 -18.26 -13.25 -15.64
CA LEU A 70 -18.85 -12.80 -16.90
C LEU A 70 -17.76 -12.33 -17.89
N ALA A 71 -16.76 -11.58 -17.41
CA ALA A 71 -15.63 -11.18 -18.23
C ALA A 71 -14.82 -12.39 -18.72
N ALA A 72 -14.57 -13.37 -17.85
CA ALA A 72 -13.86 -14.60 -18.23
C ALA A 72 -14.64 -15.44 -19.26
N LYS A 73 -15.95 -15.62 -19.06
CA LYS A 73 -16.84 -16.31 -20.01
C LYS A 73 -16.79 -15.64 -21.38
N LYS A 74 -16.89 -14.30 -21.41
CA LYS A 74 -16.82 -13.52 -22.64
C LYS A 74 -15.49 -13.66 -23.39
N LEU A 75 -14.39 -13.83 -22.66
CA LEU A 75 -13.06 -14.01 -23.23
C LEU A 75 -12.75 -15.46 -23.63
N GLY A 76 -13.63 -16.42 -23.30
CA GLY A 76 -13.37 -17.84 -23.50
C GLY A 76 -12.13 -18.31 -22.72
N ILE A 77 -11.93 -17.80 -21.50
CA ILE A 77 -10.81 -18.18 -20.64
C ILE A 77 -11.29 -19.00 -19.44
N ARG A 78 -10.43 -19.90 -18.95
CA ARG A 78 -10.66 -20.64 -17.70
C ARG A 78 -10.75 -19.66 -16.54
N PHE A 79 -11.60 -19.97 -15.57
CA PHE A 79 -11.84 -19.11 -14.40
C PHE A 79 -11.94 -19.93 -13.12
N TYR A 80 -11.17 -19.55 -12.11
CA TYR A 80 -11.18 -20.17 -10.79
C TYR A 80 -11.39 -19.15 -9.69
N THR A 81 -11.82 -19.63 -8.52
CA THR A 81 -11.90 -18.84 -7.29
C THR A 81 -10.90 -19.38 -6.29
N LEU A 82 -10.17 -18.50 -5.61
CA LEU A 82 -9.27 -18.85 -4.52
C LEU A 82 -9.80 -18.26 -3.22
N ASN A 83 -9.96 -19.11 -2.20
CA ASN A 83 -10.25 -18.65 -0.86
C ASN A 83 -8.93 -18.30 -0.16
N VAL A 84 -8.71 -17.01 0.13
CA VAL A 84 -7.54 -16.51 0.85
C VAL A 84 -7.95 -15.71 2.10
N VAL A 85 -9.14 -15.98 2.63
CA VAL A 85 -9.73 -15.26 3.77
C VAL A 85 -8.83 -15.33 5.00
N LYS A 86 -8.33 -16.53 5.33
CA LYS A 86 -7.50 -16.75 6.53
C LYS A 86 -6.14 -16.06 6.40
N GLU A 87 -5.49 -16.22 5.25
CA GLU A 87 -4.21 -15.60 4.93
C GLU A 87 -4.32 -14.07 4.94
N PHE A 88 -5.38 -13.53 4.33
CA PHE A 88 -5.63 -12.09 4.28
C PHE A 88 -5.90 -11.51 5.66
N LYS A 89 -6.79 -12.12 6.46
CA LYS A 89 -7.08 -11.64 7.81
C LYS A 89 -5.80 -11.59 8.65
N LYS A 90 -5.03 -12.67 8.67
CA LYS A 90 -3.80 -12.77 9.46
C LYS A 90 -2.72 -11.81 9.01
N ALA A 91 -2.47 -11.73 7.70
CA ALA A 91 -1.36 -10.96 7.17
C ALA A 91 -1.65 -9.46 7.06
N VAL A 92 -2.91 -9.08 6.80
CA VAL A 92 -3.30 -7.70 6.50
C VAL A 92 -4.09 -7.09 7.64
N VAL A 93 -5.20 -7.69 8.04
CA VAL A 93 -6.14 -7.10 9.01
C VAL A 93 -5.58 -7.14 10.43
N ASP A 94 -5.09 -8.29 10.88
CA ASP A 94 -4.51 -8.45 12.22
C ASP A 94 -3.23 -7.60 12.36
N TYR A 95 -2.42 -7.50 11.30
CA TYR A 95 -1.29 -6.57 11.24
C TYR A 95 -1.76 -5.11 11.35
N PHE A 96 -2.78 -4.73 10.59
CA PHE A 96 -3.32 -3.36 10.59
C PHE A 96 -3.77 -2.94 12.00
N LEU A 97 -4.59 -3.78 12.66
CA LEU A 97 -5.06 -3.53 14.02
C LEU A 97 -3.91 -3.49 15.04
N LYS A 98 -2.93 -4.40 14.91
CA LYS A 98 -1.75 -4.45 15.79
C LYS A 98 -0.90 -3.19 15.70
N GLU A 99 -0.68 -2.64 14.51
CA GLU A 99 0.11 -1.41 14.34
C GLU A 99 -0.66 -0.17 14.82
N LEU A 100 -1.98 -0.10 14.56
CA LEU A 100 -2.82 0.97 15.12
C LEU A 100 -2.78 1.02 16.65
N LYS A 101 -2.81 -0.16 17.31
CA LYS A 101 -2.69 -0.25 18.78
C LYS A 101 -1.36 0.31 19.31
N LYS A 102 -0.32 0.33 18.49
CA LYS A 102 1.00 0.92 18.83
C LYS A 102 1.13 2.40 18.45
N GLY A 103 0.06 3.05 17.97
CA GLY A 103 0.12 4.43 17.51
C GLY A 103 0.79 4.65 16.16
N VAL A 104 0.85 3.59 15.36
CA VAL A 104 1.42 3.61 14.01
C VAL A 104 0.27 3.59 13.02
N THR A 105 0.37 4.34 11.92
CA THR A 105 -0.64 4.33 10.85
C THR A 105 -0.17 3.46 9.68
N PRO A 106 -0.50 2.15 9.66
CA PRO A 106 -0.01 1.23 8.65
C PRO A 106 -0.64 1.45 7.26
N ASN A 107 -0.01 0.90 6.22
CA ASN A 107 -0.57 0.83 4.88
C ASN A 107 -0.98 -0.62 4.51
N PRO A 108 -2.26 -0.99 4.65
CA PRO A 108 -2.70 -2.38 4.42
C PRO A 108 -2.59 -2.81 2.95
N CYS A 109 -2.65 -1.86 1.99
CA CYS A 109 -2.55 -2.17 0.56
C CYS A 109 -1.14 -2.66 0.18
N VAL A 110 -0.10 -2.04 0.75
CA VAL A 110 1.30 -2.49 0.59
C VAL A 110 1.45 -3.93 1.12
N VAL A 111 0.91 -4.20 2.30
CA VAL A 111 1.01 -5.52 2.93
C VAL A 111 0.22 -6.58 2.16
N CYS A 112 -0.96 -6.24 1.64
CA CYS A 112 -1.74 -7.11 0.76
C CYS A 112 -0.97 -7.48 -0.51
N ASN A 113 -0.31 -6.52 -1.16
CA ASN A 113 0.52 -6.80 -2.32
C ASN A 113 1.67 -7.74 -1.95
N LYS A 114 2.39 -7.47 -0.86
CA LYS A 114 3.51 -8.29 -0.40
C LYS A 114 3.12 -9.73 -0.04
N GLU A 115 2.16 -9.89 0.87
CA GLU A 115 1.87 -11.17 1.52
C GLU A 115 0.82 -11.98 0.77
N ILE A 116 -0.07 -11.34 0.01
CA ILE A 116 -1.16 -12.05 -0.68
C ILE A 116 -0.88 -12.13 -2.18
N LYS A 117 -0.69 -11.00 -2.87
CA LYS A 117 -0.48 -11.04 -4.32
C LYS A 117 0.89 -11.65 -4.67
N PHE A 118 1.98 -11.06 -4.22
CA PHE A 118 3.33 -11.49 -4.60
C PHE A 118 3.79 -12.80 -3.96
N LYS A 119 3.02 -13.35 -3.03
CA LYS A 119 3.35 -14.59 -2.31
C LYS A 119 2.30 -15.67 -2.49
N VAL A 120 1.08 -15.50 -1.97
CA VAL A 120 0.03 -16.52 -2.05
C VAL A 120 -0.41 -16.75 -3.50
N LEU A 121 -0.76 -15.69 -4.23
CA LEU A 121 -1.18 -15.80 -5.63
C LEU A 121 -0.03 -16.31 -6.52
N LEU A 122 1.20 -15.85 -6.31
CA LEU A 122 2.36 -16.34 -7.06
C LEU A 122 2.58 -17.85 -6.86
N LYS A 123 2.55 -18.32 -5.61
CA LYS A 123 2.65 -19.75 -5.28
C LYS A 123 1.51 -20.56 -5.90
N LYS A 124 0.28 -20.03 -5.87
CA LYS A 124 -0.87 -20.70 -6.51
C LYS A 124 -0.72 -20.77 -8.02
N ALA A 125 -0.21 -19.72 -8.65
CA ALA A 125 0.06 -19.71 -10.08
C ALA A 125 1.15 -20.73 -10.48
N GLU A 126 2.22 -20.88 -9.67
CA GLU A 126 3.23 -21.94 -9.84
C GLU A 126 2.60 -23.33 -9.79
N GLN A 127 1.77 -23.60 -8.79
CA GLN A 127 1.06 -24.88 -8.65
C GLN A 127 0.13 -25.16 -9.85
N MET A 128 -0.37 -24.12 -10.50
CA MET A 128 -1.16 -24.21 -11.73
C MET A 128 -0.31 -24.30 -12.99
N GLY A 129 1.03 -24.36 -12.89
CA GLY A 129 1.95 -24.44 -14.02
C GLY A 129 2.01 -23.16 -14.86
N ALA A 130 1.79 -22.00 -14.25
CA ALA A 130 1.82 -20.71 -14.93
C ALA A 130 3.23 -20.14 -15.03
N ASP A 131 3.56 -19.62 -16.21
CA ASP A 131 4.83 -18.91 -16.45
C ASP A 131 4.80 -17.53 -15.78
N PHE A 132 3.66 -16.84 -15.87
CA PHE A 132 3.48 -15.49 -15.34
C PHE A 132 2.20 -15.32 -14.49
N VAL A 133 2.24 -14.29 -13.65
CA VAL A 133 1.10 -13.73 -12.94
C VAL A 133 0.81 -12.33 -13.47
N ALA A 134 -0.45 -12.00 -13.66
CA ALA A 134 -0.86 -10.66 -14.04
C ALA A 134 -1.86 -10.05 -13.05
N THR A 135 -1.82 -8.73 -12.97
CA THR A 135 -2.79 -7.94 -12.20
C THR A 135 -3.19 -6.70 -12.99
N GLY A 136 -4.35 -6.14 -12.69
CA GLY A 136 -4.78 -4.84 -13.23
C GLY A 136 -4.17 -3.64 -12.50
N HIS A 137 -2.89 -3.70 -12.09
CA HIS A 137 -2.23 -2.53 -11.52
C HIS A 137 -1.76 -1.57 -12.60
N TYR A 138 -1.90 -0.28 -12.33
CA TYR A 138 -1.24 0.79 -13.09
C TYR A 138 0.21 0.89 -12.65
N ALA A 139 1.07 0.09 -13.25
CA ALA A 139 2.52 0.17 -13.13
C ALA A 139 3.13 -0.42 -14.40
N ARG A 140 4.38 -0.08 -14.71
CA ARG A 140 5.06 -0.59 -15.89
C ARG A 140 6.26 -1.44 -15.51
N LEU A 141 6.64 -2.33 -16.41
CA LEU A 141 7.81 -3.17 -16.29
C LEU A 141 8.72 -2.90 -17.46
N TRP A 142 9.99 -2.71 -17.17
CA TRP A 142 11.04 -2.72 -18.19
C TRP A 142 12.02 -3.86 -17.88
N ARG A 143 12.42 -4.60 -18.90
CA ARG A 143 13.35 -5.73 -18.77
C ARG A 143 14.60 -5.39 -19.55
N GLU A 144 15.73 -5.33 -18.87
CA GLU A 144 17.04 -5.09 -19.46
C GLU A 144 17.81 -6.42 -19.52
N THR A 145 18.43 -6.73 -20.65
CA THR A 145 19.23 -7.95 -20.78
C THR A 145 20.59 -7.74 -20.11
N LYS A 146 20.91 -8.57 -19.10
CA LYS A 146 22.24 -8.66 -18.52
C LYS A 146 23.02 -9.80 -19.21
N ASN A 147 24.14 -9.42 -19.81
CA ASN A 147 25.14 -10.25 -20.51
C ASN A 147 24.68 -10.87 -21.85
N GLN A 148 25.45 -10.60 -22.91
CA GLN A 148 25.34 -11.23 -24.24
C GLN A 148 26.15 -12.54 -24.35
N LYS A 149 26.43 -13.26 -23.25
CA LYS A 149 27.12 -14.57 -23.34
C LYS A 149 26.12 -15.70 -23.58
N PRO A 150 26.45 -16.73 -24.39
CA PRO A 150 25.45 -17.45 -25.19
C PRO A 150 24.60 -18.49 -24.45
N LYS A 151 24.83 -18.75 -23.16
CA LYS A 151 24.24 -19.94 -22.49
C LYS A 151 23.07 -19.66 -21.56
N THR A 152 22.90 -18.44 -21.02
CA THR A 152 21.70 -18.04 -20.26
C THR A 152 21.47 -16.53 -20.34
N LYS A 153 20.39 -16.08 -20.99
CA LYS A 153 19.96 -14.67 -20.93
C LYS A 153 19.42 -14.38 -19.53
N THR A 154 20.14 -13.58 -18.74
CA THR A 154 19.62 -13.04 -17.48
C THR A 154 18.97 -11.69 -17.74
N TYR A 155 17.83 -11.40 -17.11
CA TYR A 155 17.16 -10.10 -17.24
C TYR A 155 17.15 -9.39 -15.89
N GLU A 156 17.49 -8.10 -15.89
CA GLU A 156 17.14 -7.20 -14.79
C GLU A 156 15.76 -6.61 -15.05
N CYS A 157 14.88 -6.72 -14.07
CA CYS A 157 13.52 -6.20 -14.16
C CYS A 157 13.40 -4.90 -13.36
N HIS A 158 12.87 -3.86 -13.99
CA HIS A 158 12.69 -2.54 -13.41
C HIS A 158 11.20 -2.26 -13.25
N LEU A 159 10.78 -1.88 -12.04
CA LEU A 159 9.43 -1.40 -11.79
C LEU A 159 9.39 0.10 -12.11
N LEU A 160 8.46 0.49 -12.98
CA LEU A 160 8.30 1.88 -13.41
C LEU A 160 6.92 2.41 -13.04
N LYS A 161 6.81 3.72 -12.86
CA LYS A 161 5.54 4.44 -12.77
C LYS A 161 4.68 4.20 -14.01
N ALA A 162 3.37 4.14 -13.81
CA ALA A 162 2.40 4.11 -14.90
C ALA A 162 2.48 5.35 -15.80
N LYS A 163 1.98 5.23 -17.04
CA LYS A 163 1.74 6.37 -17.93
C LYS A 163 0.75 7.36 -17.31
N ASP A 164 -0.31 6.84 -16.69
CA ASP A 164 -1.28 7.65 -15.94
C ASP A 164 -0.76 8.01 -14.55
N LYS A 165 -0.24 9.22 -14.41
CA LYS A 165 0.29 9.72 -13.12
C LYS A 165 -0.77 9.81 -12.01
N ASN A 166 -2.04 9.97 -12.37
CA ASN A 166 -3.14 10.10 -11.39
C ASN A 166 -3.60 8.74 -10.85
N LYS A 167 -3.25 7.67 -11.57
CA LYS A 167 -3.58 6.28 -11.21
C LYS A 167 -2.36 5.42 -10.94
N ASP A 168 -1.14 5.95 -11.04
CA ASP A 168 0.09 5.21 -10.78
C ASP A 168 0.05 4.48 -9.43
N GLN A 169 0.10 3.15 -9.47
CA GLN A 169 0.06 2.28 -8.30
C GLN A 169 1.44 1.74 -7.93
N SER A 170 2.51 2.19 -8.60
CA SER A 170 3.89 1.76 -8.32
C SER A 170 4.28 1.93 -6.84
N TYR A 171 3.73 2.95 -6.16
CA TYR A 171 3.87 3.18 -4.72
C TYR A 171 3.54 1.93 -3.88
N PHE A 172 2.50 1.16 -4.24
CA PHE A 172 2.04 0.02 -3.45
C PHE A 172 2.81 -1.27 -3.76
N LEU A 173 3.68 -1.28 -4.76
CA LEU A 173 4.33 -2.48 -5.30
C LEU A 173 5.81 -2.58 -4.89
N TYR A 174 6.35 -1.59 -4.15
CA TYR A 174 7.78 -1.48 -3.84
C TYR A 174 8.38 -2.69 -3.11
N THR A 175 7.55 -3.53 -2.48
CA THR A 175 7.98 -4.72 -1.74
C THR A 175 8.29 -5.91 -2.63
N ILE A 176 8.04 -5.81 -3.95
CA ILE A 176 8.36 -6.85 -4.91
C ILE A 176 9.89 -6.98 -5.07
N ASN A 177 10.39 -8.20 -5.20
CA ASN A 177 11.80 -8.46 -5.48
C ASN A 177 12.02 -8.86 -6.96
N GLN A 178 13.28 -8.97 -7.40
CA GLN A 178 13.61 -9.33 -8.78
C GLN A 178 12.96 -10.64 -9.27
N SER A 179 13.01 -11.71 -8.47
CA SER A 179 12.49 -13.02 -8.91
C SER A 179 10.97 -13.00 -9.05
N GLN A 180 10.26 -12.29 -8.18
CA GLN A 180 8.83 -12.03 -8.31
C GLN A 180 8.56 -11.14 -9.52
N LEU A 181 9.28 -10.02 -9.66
CA LEU A 181 9.07 -9.05 -10.74
C LEU A 181 9.24 -9.66 -12.13
N ALA A 182 10.19 -10.58 -12.31
CA ALA A 182 10.40 -11.33 -13.54
C ALA A 182 9.19 -12.18 -13.96
N ARG A 183 8.33 -12.54 -13.01
CA ARG A 183 7.12 -13.35 -13.24
C ARG A 183 5.83 -12.55 -13.24
N TYR A 184 5.89 -11.25 -12.99
CA TYR A 184 4.71 -10.39 -13.01
C TYR A 184 4.53 -9.67 -14.35
N LEU A 185 3.27 -9.38 -14.67
CA LEU A 185 2.83 -8.57 -15.80
C LEU A 185 1.81 -7.52 -15.31
N PHE A 186 1.93 -6.30 -15.84
CA PHE A 186 1.02 -5.17 -15.56
C PHE A 186 0.48 -4.61 -16.90
N PRO A 187 -0.49 -5.28 -17.54
CA PRO A 187 -0.83 -5.03 -18.94
C PRO A 187 -1.41 -3.64 -19.23
N ILE A 188 -1.89 -2.94 -18.20
CA ILE A 188 -2.55 -1.64 -18.34
C ILE A 188 -1.65 -0.45 -17.96
N GLY A 189 -0.38 -0.69 -17.60
CA GLY A 189 0.55 0.35 -17.14
C GLY A 189 0.82 1.46 -18.16
N ASP A 190 0.70 1.15 -19.45
CA ASP A 190 0.92 2.07 -20.57
C ASP A 190 -0.36 2.79 -21.05
N TYR A 191 -1.44 2.72 -20.27
CA TYR A 191 -2.71 3.34 -20.63
C TYR A 191 -3.17 4.33 -19.57
N LEU A 192 -3.86 5.37 -20.03
CA LEU A 192 -4.67 6.24 -19.21
C LEU A 192 -5.92 5.49 -18.75
N LYS A 193 -6.42 5.82 -17.56
CA LYS A 193 -7.67 5.23 -17.06
C LYS A 193 -8.85 5.44 -18.01
N SER A 194 -8.89 6.60 -18.66
CA SER A 194 -9.91 6.91 -19.67
C SER A 194 -9.83 5.98 -20.88
N GLU A 195 -8.62 5.63 -21.34
CA GLU A 195 -8.38 4.66 -22.41
C GLU A 195 -8.84 3.26 -21.99
N VAL A 196 -8.51 2.84 -20.76
CA VAL A 196 -8.96 1.55 -20.19
C VAL A 196 -10.48 1.47 -20.11
N ARG A 197 -11.17 2.53 -19.66
CA ARG A 197 -12.64 2.58 -19.66
C ARG A 197 -13.24 2.53 -21.07
N LYS A 198 -12.66 3.27 -22.03
CA LYS A 198 -13.07 3.21 -23.44
C LYS A 198 -12.94 1.81 -24.03
N MET A 199 -11.83 1.12 -23.74
CA MET A 199 -11.63 -0.28 -24.15
C MET A 199 -12.70 -1.20 -23.54
N ALA A 200 -12.97 -1.08 -22.24
CA ALA A 200 -13.99 -1.89 -21.57
C ALA A 200 -15.39 -1.71 -22.18
N LYS A 201 -15.77 -0.45 -22.50
CA LYS A 201 -17.03 -0.13 -23.16
C LYS A 201 -17.09 -0.72 -24.58
N LYS A 202 -16.04 -0.52 -25.39
CA LYS A 202 -15.94 -1.09 -26.76
C LYS A 202 -16.04 -2.62 -26.76
N MET A 203 -15.43 -3.25 -25.77
CA MET A 203 -15.47 -4.71 -25.58
C MET A 203 -16.75 -5.19 -24.91
N LYS A 204 -17.68 -4.29 -24.55
CA LYS A 204 -18.93 -4.60 -23.84
C LYS A 204 -18.68 -5.48 -22.60
N LEU A 205 -17.66 -5.16 -21.80
CA LEU A 205 -17.35 -5.89 -20.56
C LEU A 205 -18.37 -5.51 -19.48
N ALA A 206 -18.84 -6.47 -18.69
CA ALA A 206 -19.85 -6.22 -17.65
C ALA A 206 -19.47 -5.13 -16.64
N ALA A 207 -18.18 -4.94 -16.39
CA ALA A 207 -17.68 -3.96 -15.43
C ALA A 207 -17.53 -2.53 -15.97
N TRP A 208 -17.84 -2.24 -17.24
CA TRP A 208 -17.39 -1.03 -17.94
C TRP A 208 -17.73 0.30 -17.24
N ASP A 209 -18.90 0.37 -16.60
CA ASP A 209 -19.43 1.51 -15.85
C ASP A 209 -19.22 1.40 -14.34
N ARG A 210 -18.70 0.26 -13.85
CA ARG A 210 -18.53 0.02 -12.42
C ARG A 210 -17.64 1.11 -11.79
N PRO A 211 -18.05 1.66 -10.62
CA PRO A 211 -17.21 2.57 -9.87
C PRO A 211 -15.95 1.87 -9.40
N GLU A 212 -14.88 2.65 -9.25
CA GLU A 212 -13.65 2.15 -8.65
C GLU A 212 -13.88 1.94 -7.15
N SER A 213 -13.34 0.84 -6.61
CA SER A 213 -13.20 0.71 -5.17
C SER A 213 -12.31 1.84 -4.66
N GLN A 214 -12.90 2.81 -3.96
CA GLN A 214 -12.18 3.77 -3.14
C GLN A 214 -11.92 3.13 -1.77
N GLU A 215 -10.85 3.52 -1.08
CA GLU A 215 -10.52 3.10 0.30
C GLU A 215 -10.05 1.65 0.50
N ILE A 216 -9.96 1.25 1.78
CA ILE A 216 -9.40 -0.03 2.25
C ILE A 216 -10.41 -1.16 2.06
N CYS A 217 -10.03 -2.16 1.27
CA CYS A 217 -10.96 -3.16 0.72
C CYS A 217 -11.72 -4.04 1.73
N PHE A 218 -11.28 -4.13 2.98
CA PHE A 218 -11.94 -4.93 4.02
C PHE A 218 -12.93 -4.12 4.89
N ILE A 219 -13.04 -2.81 4.64
CA ILE A 219 -13.97 -1.89 5.30
C ILE A 219 -15.03 -1.51 4.24
N TYR A 220 -16.19 -2.15 4.31
CA TYR A 220 -17.16 -2.11 3.20
C TYR A 220 -17.94 -0.78 3.08
N ASP A 221 -18.06 -0.03 4.16
CA ASP A 221 -18.80 1.23 4.27
C ASP A 221 -17.89 2.46 4.30
N ASN A 222 -16.58 2.26 4.13
CA ASN A 222 -15.56 3.29 4.21
C ASN A 222 -15.48 4.02 5.56
N ASP A 223 -16.10 3.48 6.63
CA ASP A 223 -16.01 4.07 7.97
C ASP A 223 -14.88 3.42 8.79
N MET A 224 -13.69 4.02 8.68
CA MET A 224 -12.52 3.60 9.44
C MET A 224 -12.72 3.73 10.95
N LYS A 225 -13.42 4.77 11.42
CA LYS A 225 -13.61 5.00 12.86
C LYS A 225 -14.51 3.93 13.46
N ARG A 226 -15.62 3.60 12.78
CA ARG A 226 -16.49 2.48 13.18
C ARG A 226 -15.72 1.16 13.18
N PHE A 227 -14.96 0.89 12.12
CA PHE A 227 -14.16 -0.34 12.05
C PHE A 227 -13.19 -0.47 13.23
N ILE A 228 -12.46 0.61 13.55
CA ILE A 228 -11.53 0.63 14.68
C ILE A 228 -12.28 0.42 16.01
N LYS A 229 -13.34 1.20 16.27
CA LYS A 229 -14.15 1.12 17.50
C LYS A 229 -14.72 -0.29 17.76
N LYS A 230 -15.02 -1.05 16.71
CA LYS A 230 -15.53 -2.42 16.83
C LYS A 230 -14.46 -3.47 17.11
N HIS A 231 -13.21 -3.23 16.72
CA HIS A 231 -12.13 -4.24 16.77
C HIS A 231 -11.05 -3.95 17.82
N MET A 232 -11.12 -2.83 18.52
CA MET A 232 -10.22 -2.55 19.64
C MET A 232 -10.89 -1.65 20.68
N ASP A 233 -10.56 -1.89 21.94
CA ASP A 233 -10.90 -0.99 23.02
C ASP A 233 -10.11 0.30 22.90
N LEU A 234 -10.80 1.42 23.05
CA LEU A 234 -10.22 2.75 22.94
C LEU A 234 -10.23 3.42 24.30
N THR A 235 -9.11 4.07 24.63
CA THR A 235 -8.97 4.88 25.84
C THR A 235 -9.17 6.35 25.47
N PRO A 236 -10.23 7.01 25.97
CA PRO A 236 -10.42 8.44 25.78
C PRO A 236 -9.26 9.25 26.38
N GLY A 237 -9.11 10.48 25.90
CA GLY A 237 -8.00 11.33 26.30
C GLY A 237 -8.19 12.80 25.97
N LYS A 238 -7.22 13.62 26.34
CA LYS A 238 -7.27 15.07 26.16
C LYS A 238 -6.69 15.46 24.81
N ILE A 239 -7.30 16.45 24.16
CA ILE A 239 -6.69 17.14 23.02
C ILE A 239 -6.01 18.41 23.54
N ILE A 240 -4.71 18.54 23.27
CA ILE A 240 -3.91 19.71 23.65
C ILE A 240 -3.35 20.41 22.42
N ASP A 241 -3.21 21.73 22.48
CA ASP A 241 -2.45 22.48 21.49
C ASP A 241 -0.93 22.39 21.75
N THR A 242 -0.11 22.90 20.82
CA THR A 242 1.35 22.90 20.94
C THR A 242 1.90 23.79 22.07
N ARG A 243 1.03 24.56 22.74
CA ARG A 243 1.36 25.34 23.95
C ARG A 243 0.90 24.64 25.23
N GLY A 244 0.36 23.43 25.13
CA GLY A 244 -0.13 22.64 26.25
C GLY A 244 -1.56 22.98 26.71
N LYS A 245 -2.25 23.92 26.04
CA LYS A 245 -3.64 24.26 26.38
C LYS A 245 -4.56 23.12 26.00
N ILE A 246 -5.40 22.68 26.94
CA ILE A 246 -6.48 21.70 26.65
C ILE A 246 -7.56 22.42 25.82
N ILE A 247 -7.90 21.82 24.68
CA ILE A 247 -8.88 22.39 23.74
C ILE A 247 -10.01 21.41 23.37
N GLY A 248 -10.01 20.22 23.97
CA GLY A 248 -11.06 19.23 23.76
C GLY A 248 -10.70 17.85 24.32
N VAL A 249 -11.50 16.86 23.94
CA VAL A 249 -11.32 15.45 24.30
C VAL A 249 -11.47 14.58 23.05
N HIS A 250 -10.91 13.38 23.09
CA HIS A 250 -11.00 12.41 21.99
C HIS A 250 -11.39 11.02 22.50
N ASP A 251 -12.00 10.21 21.63
CA ASP A 251 -12.43 8.84 21.98
C ASP A 251 -11.28 7.83 22.01
N GLY A 252 -10.13 8.14 21.40
CA GLY A 252 -8.94 7.30 21.44
C GLY A 252 -7.93 7.61 20.35
N LEU A 253 -6.63 7.52 20.69
CA LEU A 253 -5.52 7.87 19.80
C LEU A 253 -5.47 7.09 18.46
N PRO A 254 -5.83 5.79 18.39
CA PRO A 254 -5.85 5.04 17.12
C PRO A 254 -6.78 5.62 16.04
N LEU A 255 -7.71 6.50 16.40
CA LEU A 255 -8.64 7.16 15.47
C LEU A 255 -8.02 8.35 14.72
N PHE A 256 -6.76 8.70 15.04
CA PHE A 256 -6.10 9.88 14.52
C PHE A 256 -4.80 9.53 13.79
N THR A 257 -4.49 10.32 12.78
CA THR A 257 -3.23 10.22 12.03
C THR A 257 -2.55 11.58 11.98
N ILE A 258 -1.22 11.61 12.05
CA ILE A 258 -0.45 12.86 11.91
C ILE A 258 -0.85 13.59 10.62
N GLY A 259 -1.08 14.90 10.72
CA GLY A 259 -1.55 15.77 9.64
C GLY A 259 -3.05 15.73 9.39
N GLN A 260 -3.82 14.91 10.11
CA GLN A 260 -5.28 14.89 10.00
C GLN A 260 -5.87 16.23 10.42
N ARG A 261 -6.79 16.74 9.60
CA ARG A 261 -7.53 18.00 9.82
C ARG A 261 -8.96 17.76 10.29
N HIS A 262 -9.66 16.82 9.64
CA HIS A 262 -11.08 16.62 9.85
C HIS A 262 -11.37 15.60 10.96
N GLY A 263 -12.57 15.70 11.55
CA GLY A 263 -13.05 14.73 12.54
C GLY A 263 -12.31 14.78 13.87
N LEU A 264 -11.76 15.94 14.25
CA LEU A 264 -11.12 16.18 15.54
C LEU A 264 -12.12 16.48 16.66
N GLY A 265 -13.35 16.87 16.33
CA GLY A 265 -14.37 17.23 17.34
C GLY A 265 -14.09 18.56 18.06
N ILE A 266 -13.20 19.38 17.52
CA ILE A 266 -12.84 20.71 18.05
C ILE A 266 -13.59 21.75 17.21
N GLY A 267 -14.62 22.37 17.79
CA GLY A 267 -15.45 23.37 17.11
C GLY A 267 -14.89 24.80 17.22
N GLY A 268 -15.52 25.75 16.49
CA GLY A 268 -15.50 27.17 16.84
C GLY A 268 -14.27 28.02 16.48
N GLY A 269 -13.46 27.67 15.46
CA GLY A 269 -12.32 28.53 15.10
C GLY A 269 -11.46 28.07 13.92
N LYS A 270 -10.16 28.45 13.95
CA LYS A 270 -9.15 28.10 12.95
C LYS A 270 -8.99 26.57 12.80
N PRO A 271 -8.65 26.05 11.62
CA PRO A 271 -8.48 24.61 11.43
C PRO A 271 -7.28 24.08 12.24
N TYR A 272 -7.49 22.98 12.96
CA TYR A 272 -6.43 22.26 13.67
C TYR A 272 -5.90 21.08 12.84
N TYR A 273 -4.63 20.73 13.09
CA TYR A 273 -3.95 19.58 12.50
C TYR A 273 -3.26 18.75 13.58
N VAL A 274 -3.40 17.44 13.52
CA VAL A 274 -2.65 16.53 14.42
C VAL A 274 -1.16 16.62 14.12
N VAL A 275 -0.34 16.88 15.15
CA VAL A 275 1.13 16.92 15.04
C VAL A 275 1.82 15.82 15.83
N GLY A 276 1.13 15.20 16.80
CA GLY A 276 1.68 14.11 17.59
C GLY A 276 0.64 13.40 18.44
N THR A 277 1.06 12.27 19.01
CA THR A 277 0.27 11.46 19.93
C THR A 277 1.15 11.02 21.10
N ASP A 278 0.65 11.19 22.32
CA ASP A 278 1.29 10.69 23.52
C ASP A 278 0.47 9.53 24.07
N TYR A 279 0.92 8.31 23.80
CA TYR A 279 0.29 7.08 24.27
C TYR A 279 0.50 6.81 25.76
N LYS A 280 1.48 7.45 26.42
CA LYS A 280 1.69 7.30 27.87
C LYS A 280 0.66 8.11 28.66
N THR A 281 0.37 9.32 28.21
CA THR A 281 -0.57 10.23 28.90
C THR A 281 -1.92 10.36 28.20
N HIS A 282 -2.17 9.58 27.14
CA HIS A 282 -3.37 9.62 26.32
C HIS A 282 -3.72 11.04 25.84
N LYS A 283 -2.73 11.75 25.27
CA LYS A 283 -2.91 13.11 24.73
C LYS A 283 -2.76 13.14 23.22
N LEU A 284 -3.72 13.77 22.55
CA LEU A 284 -3.62 14.14 21.14
C LEU A 284 -3.07 15.57 21.03
N ILE A 285 -1.96 15.74 20.32
CA ILE A 285 -1.31 17.04 20.17
C ILE A 285 -1.68 17.62 18.81
N VAL A 286 -2.20 18.85 18.79
CA VAL A 286 -2.61 19.52 17.56
C VAL A 286 -2.03 20.94 17.46
N THR A 287 -1.99 21.48 16.25
CA THR A 287 -1.62 22.87 15.98
C THR A 287 -2.66 23.53 15.09
N SER A 288 -2.94 24.82 15.29
CA SER A 288 -3.73 25.63 14.36
C SER A 288 -2.85 26.40 13.36
N ASP A 289 -1.53 26.37 13.52
CA ASP A 289 -0.59 26.95 12.56
C ASP A 289 -0.25 25.93 11.46
N PRO A 290 -0.66 26.15 10.20
CA PRO A 290 -0.32 25.26 9.10
C PRO A 290 1.18 25.22 8.78
N LYS A 291 2.01 26.12 9.34
CA LYS A 291 3.47 26.19 9.17
C LYS A 291 4.26 25.64 10.36
N ASP A 292 3.59 25.08 11.37
CA ASP A 292 4.21 24.56 12.59
C ASP A 292 5.35 23.56 12.28
N LYS A 293 6.49 23.72 12.95
CA LYS A 293 7.69 22.88 12.75
C LYS A 293 7.45 21.41 13.12
N LEU A 294 6.49 21.09 14.00
CA LEU A 294 6.12 19.71 14.30
C LEU A 294 5.36 19.06 13.14
N LEU A 295 4.65 19.86 12.35
CA LEU A 295 3.94 19.40 11.15
C LEU A 295 4.89 19.22 9.95
N TRP A 296 5.98 19.99 9.86
CA TRP A 296 6.90 20.01 8.72
C TRP A 296 8.31 19.56 9.10
N ARG A 297 8.78 18.44 8.54
CA ARG A 297 10.08 17.84 8.89
C ARG A 297 10.92 17.52 7.66
N LYS A 298 12.23 17.75 7.74
CA LYS A 298 13.18 17.43 6.65
C LYS A 298 13.73 16.01 6.73
N LYS A 299 13.70 15.37 7.90
CA LYS A 299 14.38 14.10 8.16
C LYS A 299 13.38 13.04 8.59
N LEU A 300 13.58 11.83 8.09
CA LEU A 300 12.92 10.62 8.61
C LEU A 300 13.89 9.45 8.67
N LEU A 301 13.56 8.50 9.55
CA LEU A 301 14.16 7.19 9.56
C LEU A 301 13.20 6.22 8.87
N VAL A 302 13.75 5.38 8.01
CA VAL A 302 13.05 4.30 7.32
C VAL A 302 13.69 2.99 7.70
N CYS A 303 12.88 1.95 7.74
CA CYS A 303 13.30 0.62 8.11
C CYS A 303 12.53 -0.43 7.31
N ASP A 304 12.99 -1.67 7.41
CA ASP A 304 12.54 -2.78 6.57
C ASP A 304 12.53 -2.39 5.09
N VAL A 305 13.58 -1.67 4.65
CA VAL A 305 13.69 -1.23 3.27
C VAL A 305 13.74 -2.46 2.36
N ASN A 306 13.07 -2.38 1.23
CA ASN A 306 13.20 -3.33 0.13
C ASN A 306 13.79 -2.57 -1.07
N TRP A 307 14.93 -3.03 -1.56
CA TRP A 307 15.52 -2.55 -2.82
C TRP A 307 15.12 -3.53 -3.92
N ILE A 308 14.42 -3.06 -4.94
CA ILE A 308 13.84 -3.93 -5.97
C ILE A 308 14.92 -4.67 -6.74
N SER A 309 16.08 -4.05 -6.96
CA SER A 309 17.26 -4.66 -7.59
C SER A 309 17.91 -5.76 -6.74
N GLY A 310 17.58 -5.85 -5.45
CA GLY A 310 18.27 -6.69 -4.46
C GLY A 310 19.59 -6.09 -3.95
N ASN A 311 20.10 -5.04 -4.59
CA ASN A 311 21.36 -4.40 -4.24
C ASN A 311 21.12 -3.23 -3.28
N LYS A 312 21.55 -3.38 -2.02
CA LYS A 312 21.45 -2.33 -1.01
C LYS A 312 22.54 -1.26 -1.21
N PRO A 313 22.19 0.04 -1.29
CA PRO A 313 23.18 1.11 -1.30
C PRO A 313 23.96 1.13 0.01
N LEU A 314 25.29 1.21 -0.07
CA LEU A 314 26.21 1.30 1.08
C LEU A 314 26.73 2.72 1.33
N LYS A 315 26.48 3.65 0.39
CA LYS A 315 26.87 5.05 0.49
C LYS A 315 25.63 5.94 0.31
N PRO A 316 25.67 7.17 0.84
CA PRO A 316 24.64 8.17 0.56
C PRO A 316 24.44 8.36 -0.95
N PHE A 317 23.19 8.51 -1.37
CA PHE A 317 22.86 8.79 -2.76
C PHE A 317 21.67 9.75 -2.88
N LYS A 318 21.61 10.47 -3.99
CA LYS A 318 20.51 11.40 -4.31
C LYS A 318 19.41 10.66 -5.06
N CYS A 319 18.16 10.86 -4.66
CA CYS A 319 17.00 10.33 -5.35
C CYS A 319 15.78 11.26 -5.17
N GLN A 320 14.63 10.84 -5.70
CA GLN A 320 13.34 11.41 -5.31
C GLN A 320 12.67 10.46 -4.31
N ALA A 321 11.93 10.99 -3.35
CA ALA A 321 11.20 10.18 -2.39
C ALA A 321 9.78 10.73 -2.18
N THR A 322 8.82 9.83 -1.97
CA THR A 322 7.45 10.19 -1.57
C THR A 322 7.08 9.46 -0.28
N ILE A 323 6.43 10.15 0.64
CA ILE A 323 6.10 9.63 1.98
C ILE A 323 4.65 9.16 2.12
N ARG A 324 3.83 9.41 1.09
CA ARG A 324 2.42 9.00 1.00
C ARG A 324 2.01 8.87 -0.45
N TYR A 325 1.02 8.01 -0.70
CA TYR A 325 0.42 7.90 -2.01
C TYR A 325 -0.14 9.25 -2.49
N ARG A 326 0.06 9.59 -3.77
CA ARG A 326 -0.27 10.87 -4.42
C ARG A 326 0.47 12.12 -3.93
N HIS A 327 1.37 12.01 -2.96
CA HIS A 327 2.28 13.13 -2.68
C HIS A 327 3.27 13.27 -3.84
N LYS A 328 3.54 14.53 -4.23
CA LYS A 328 4.59 14.84 -5.21
C LYS A 328 5.94 14.36 -4.65
N PRO A 329 6.72 13.56 -5.40
CA PRO A 329 8.05 13.16 -4.97
C PRO A 329 8.96 14.38 -4.78
N GLU A 330 9.67 14.44 -3.65
CA GLU A 330 10.64 15.48 -3.32
C GLU A 330 12.07 14.95 -3.44
N LYS A 331 13.03 15.80 -3.81
CA LYS A 331 14.45 15.43 -3.84
C LYS A 331 14.93 15.10 -2.42
N ALA A 332 15.67 14.02 -2.28
CA ALA A 332 16.20 13.58 -1.00
C ALA A 332 17.59 12.95 -1.14
N ILE A 333 18.33 12.94 -0.03
CA ILE A 333 19.52 12.13 0.16
C ILE A 333 19.15 10.96 1.06
N VAL A 334 19.45 9.74 0.61
CA VAL A 334 19.19 8.50 1.35
C VAL A 334 20.53 7.91 1.75
N SER A 335 20.72 7.67 3.05
CA SER A 335 21.98 7.20 3.63
C SER A 335 21.75 5.97 4.50
N PRO A 336 22.60 4.93 4.45
CA PRO A 336 22.50 3.80 5.36
C PRO A 336 22.53 4.25 6.82
N HIS A 337 21.66 3.68 7.65
CA HIS A 337 21.64 3.98 9.07
C HIS A 337 22.35 2.87 9.85
N THR A 338 23.46 3.21 10.52
CA THR A 338 24.33 2.25 11.23
C THR A 338 24.04 2.12 12.72
N LYS A 339 23.26 3.05 13.31
CA LYS A 339 22.90 3.01 14.73
C LYS A 339 21.70 2.09 14.98
N ARG A 340 21.72 1.36 16.08
CA ARG A 340 20.65 0.43 16.47
C ARG A 340 19.47 1.23 17.06
N PHE A 341 18.25 0.98 16.57
CA PHE A 341 17.03 1.58 17.13
C PHE A 341 16.80 1.09 18.56
N GLY A 342 17.05 1.94 19.56
CA GLY A 342 16.63 1.79 20.96
C GLY A 342 17.15 0.55 21.71
N LYS A 343 17.19 0.63 23.05
CA LYS A 343 17.33 -0.56 23.89
C LYS A 343 16.01 -1.36 23.83
N GLY A 344 16.05 -2.65 23.50
CA GLY A 344 14.90 -3.56 23.63
C GLY A 344 14.27 -4.10 22.33
N VAL A 345 14.63 -3.61 21.14
CA VAL A 345 14.17 -4.22 19.88
C VAL A 345 15.00 -5.48 19.58
N LYS A 346 14.49 -6.66 20.01
CA LYS A 346 15.04 -7.96 19.61
C LYS A 346 14.86 -8.14 18.10
N ARG A 347 15.85 -7.74 17.29
CA ARG A 347 15.93 -8.11 15.87
C ARG A 347 16.43 -9.55 15.74
N LYS A 348 15.93 -10.28 14.74
CA LYS A 348 16.64 -11.46 14.21
C LYS A 348 18.05 -10.98 13.76
N LYS A 349 19.11 -11.61 14.26
CA LYS A 349 20.51 -11.29 13.90
C LYS A 349 20.65 -11.22 12.36
N GLY A 350 21.29 -10.16 11.84
CA GLY A 350 21.70 -10.05 10.42
C GLY A 350 20.85 -9.20 9.46
N LYS A 351 19.80 -8.49 9.90
CA LYS A 351 18.91 -7.71 9.00
C LYS A 351 18.82 -6.21 9.33
N GLY A 352 19.94 -5.49 9.39
CA GLY A 352 19.89 -4.02 9.37
C GLY A 352 19.66 -3.54 7.93
N ASN A 353 18.44 -3.14 7.58
CA ASN A 353 18.14 -2.52 6.28
C ASN A 353 17.38 -1.21 6.50
N ASP A 354 17.97 -0.39 7.36
CA ASP A 354 17.42 0.86 7.82
C ASP A 354 18.24 2.00 7.23
N TYR A 355 17.55 3.08 6.85
CA TYR A 355 18.14 4.22 6.20
C TYR A 355 17.62 5.50 6.86
N GLU A 356 18.40 6.55 6.68
CA GLU A 356 18.00 7.91 6.96
C GLU A 356 17.70 8.61 5.63
N VAL A 357 16.60 9.37 5.61
CA VAL A 357 16.19 10.14 4.45
C VAL A 357 16.15 11.61 4.85
N ILE A 358 16.88 12.45 4.13
CA ILE A 358 16.90 13.90 4.30
C ILE A 358 16.37 14.55 3.03
N PHE A 359 15.20 15.18 3.13
CA PHE A 359 14.57 15.90 2.03
C PHE A 359 15.20 17.29 1.84
N SER A 360 15.24 17.73 0.58
CA SER A 360 15.71 19.08 0.24
C SER A 360 14.80 20.16 0.84
N ARG A 361 13.49 19.89 0.86
CA ARG A 361 12.44 20.73 1.45
C ARG A 361 11.67 19.97 2.54
N PRO A 362 11.26 20.64 3.65
CA PRO A 362 10.47 19.99 4.69
C PRO A 362 9.22 19.33 4.11
N GLN A 363 8.92 18.12 4.55
CA GLN A 363 7.74 17.36 4.18
C GLN A 363 6.68 17.48 5.26
N ARG A 364 5.44 17.69 4.84
CA ARG A 364 4.29 17.77 5.73
C ARG A 364 3.90 16.39 6.24
N ALA A 365 3.64 16.29 7.54
CA ALA A 365 3.00 15.14 8.18
C ALA A 365 3.69 13.79 7.92
N ILE A 366 5.01 13.72 8.11
CA ILE A 366 5.75 12.44 8.12
C ILE A 366 5.12 11.53 9.19
N THR A 367 4.62 10.36 8.79
CA THR A 367 3.80 9.51 9.67
C THR A 367 4.41 8.12 9.83
N PRO A 368 4.75 7.71 11.06
CA PRO A 368 5.19 6.35 11.33
C PRO A 368 4.18 5.31 10.81
N GLY A 369 4.68 4.26 10.17
CA GLY A 369 3.87 3.18 9.58
C GLY A 369 3.48 3.38 8.12
N GLN A 370 3.49 4.62 7.63
CA GLN A 370 3.37 4.86 6.19
C GLN A 370 4.66 4.45 5.49
N SER A 371 4.56 4.24 4.18
CA SER A 371 5.70 3.88 3.35
C SER A 371 6.40 5.13 2.80
N VAL A 372 7.73 5.09 2.74
CA VAL A 372 8.51 5.99 1.89
C VAL A 372 9.02 5.21 0.69
N ILE A 373 8.82 5.75 -0.51
CA ILE A 373 9.22 5.12 -1.77
C ILE A 373 10.30 5.95 -2.44
N PHE A 374 11.34 5.30 -2.93
CA PHE A 374 12.49 5.91 -3.60
C PHE A 374 12.38 5.75 -5.12
N TYR A 375 12.65 6.84 -5.84
CA TYR A 375 12.55 6.90 -7.29
C TYR A 375 13.79 7.51 -7.93
N ARG A 376 14.06 7.05 -9.14
CA ARG A 376 14.98 7.69 -10.09
C ARG A 376 14.21 7.94 -11.39
N GLY A 377 13.76 9.18 -11.58
CA GLY A 377 12.83 9.52 -12.64
C GLY A 377 11.51 8.74 -12.51
N ASN A 378 11.27 7.84 -13.46
CA ASN A 378 10.09 6.96 -13.46
C ASN A 378 10.34 5.59 -12.82
N GLU A 379 11.60 5.22 -12.55
CA GLU A 379 11.94 3.95 -11.91
C GLU A 379 11.68 4.01 -10.41
N VAL A 380 11.07 2.94 -9.88
CA VAL A 380 10.99 2.66 -8.45
C VAL A 380 12.22 1.89 -8.04
N LEU A 381 13.06 2.49 -7.20
CA LEU A 381 14.27 1.84 -6.69
C LEU A 381 13.93 0.86 -5.55
N GLY A 382 12.93 1.22 -4.76
CA GLY A 382 12.59 0.53 -3.53
C GLY A 382 11.75 1.39 -2.60
N GLY A 383 11.62 0.95 -1.35
CA GLY A 383 10.92 1.70 -0.32
C GLY A 383 10.97 0.98 1.02
N GLY A 384 10.47 1.62 2.07
CA GLY A 384 10.41 1.04 3.41
C GLY A 384 9.37 1.72 4.28
N ILE A 385 9.32 1.33 5.55
CA ILE A 385 8.35 1.81 6.53
C ILE A 385 8.97 2.97 7.31
N ILE A 386 8.23 4.06 7.46
CA ILE A 386 8.66 5.23 8.23
C ILE A 386 8.58 4.90 9.74
N GLY A 387 9.63 5.24 10.50
CA GLY A 387 9.58 5.35 11.97
C GLY A 387 9.57 4.04 12.77
N CYS A 388 10.46 3.08 12.47
CA CYS A 388 10.54 1.83 13.23
C CYS A 388 10.64 2.01 14.75
N GLY A 389 9.82 1.25 15.48
CA GLY A 389 9.96 1.07 16.92
C GLY A 389 9.51 2.25 17.78
N GLN A 390 9.06 3.37 17.19
CA GLN A 390 8.56 4.53 17.95
C GLN A 390 7.11 4.36 18.44
N GLY A 391 6.72 3.14 18.84
CA GLY A 391 5.36 2.84 19.31
C GLY A 391 5.00 3.45 20.68
N SER A 392 5.91 4.20 21.30
CA SER A 392 5.70 4.91 22.56
C SER A 392 6.56 6.18 22.70
N GLU A 393 7.36 6.50 21.69
CA GLU A 393 8.34 7.59 21.69
C GLU A 393 8.14 8.53 20.49
N SER A 394 6.88 8.81 20.15
CA SER A 394 6.51 9.97 19.32
C SER A 394 6.81 11.32 20.02
N LEU A 395 7.53 11.30 21.15
CA LEU A 395 8.08 12.45 21.86
C LEU A 395 9.59 12.39 22.14
N ALA A 396 10.27 11.24 22.16
CA ALA A 396 11.71 11.24 22.52
C ALA A 396 12.64 11.74 21.40
N ALA A 397 12.16 11.75 20.14
CA ALA A 397 12.80 12.45 19.03
C ALA A 397 12.36 13.92 18.88
N PHE A 398 11.56 14.41 19.84
CA PHE A 398 10.85 15.68 19.81
C PHE A 398 11.35 16.48 21.02
N GLY A 399 12.38 17.29 20.79
CA GLY A 399 13.14 17.97 21.83
C GLY A 399 12.25 18.60 22.91
N ASN A 400 12.70 18.43 24.16
CA ASN A 400 12.24 19.07 25.39
C ASN A 400 11.22 20.20 25.16
N LEU A 401 9.94 19.89 25.30
CA LEU A 401 8.90 20.89 25.59
C LEU A 401 8.85 21.21 27.10
N SER A 402 9.95 20.99 27.82
CA SER A 402 10.13 21.38 29.22
C SER A 402 11.59 21.77 29.49
N ALA A 403 11.91 23.05 29.30
CA ALA A 403 12.95 23.81 30.00
C ALA A 403 12.96 25.22 29.40
N ASN A 404 12.06 26.07 29.89
CA ASN A 404 12.18 27.54 29.99
C ASN A 404 10.80 28.09 30.37
N SER A 405 10.37 27.77 31.59
CA SER A 405 9.62 28.71 32.41
C SER A 405 10.61 29.11 33.49
N GLY A 406 10.88 30.41 33.59
CA GLY A 406 11.73 30.98 34.63
C GLY A 406 11.19 30.74 36.03
#